data_AF-A0AA40AZK9-F1
#
_entry.id   AF-A0AA40AZK9-F1
#
_cell.length_a   1.000
_cell.length_b   1.000
_cell.length_c   1.000
_cell.angle_alpha   90.00
_cell.angle_beta   90.00
_cell.angle_gamma   90.00
#
_symmetry.space_group_name_H-M   'P 1'
#
loop_
_entity.id
_entity.type
_entity.pdbx_description
1 polymer ?
#
loop_
_entity_poly.entity_id
_entity_poly.type
_entity_poly.pdbx_seq_one_letter_code
_entity_poly.pdbx_strand_id
1 'polypeptide(L)'
;MSTVLQRDMYDLKAPGFQIDKVQTPYSDLLATVRYSCVFWVDHLRDSIGDKDAPQRNTLETVQTFVEQKYLYWLEAVSLLRAMPEGTYQ
;
A
#
# COMPACT_ATOMS: atom_id res chain seq x y z
N MET A 1 7.12 5.27 0.25
CA MET A 1 6.19 4.23 0.73
C MET A 1 6.88 3.16 1.57
N SER A 2 7.82 2.37 1.03
CA SER A 2 8.40 1.18 1.71
C SER A 2 9.00 1.45 3.10
N THR A 3 9.62 2.62 3.31
CA THR A 3 10.20 3.04 4.60
C THR A 3 9.17 3.50 5.64
N VAL A 4 7.95 3.86 5.21
CA VAL A 4 6.86 4.33 6.09
C VAL A 4 5.94 3.17 6.49
N LEU A 5 5.74 2.20 5.59
CA LEU A 5 4.91 1.03 5.87
C LEU A 5 5.55 0.15 6.94
N GLN A 6 4.81 -0.04 8.03
CA GLN A 6 5.15 -0.91 9.13
C GLN A 6 3.89 -1.65 9.60
N ARG A 7 4.10 -2.71 10.39
CA ARG A 7 3.00 -3.42 11.05
C ARG A 7 2.30 -2.48 12.03
N ASP A 8 0.98 -2.55 12.08
CA ASP A 8 0.15 -1.83 13.06
C ASP A 8 0.31 -0.30 12.92
N MET A 9 -0.02 0.21 11.73
CA MET A 9 0.22 1.60 11.31
C MET A 9 -0.38 2.63 12.26
N TYR A 10 -1.53 2.31 12.86
CA TYR A 10 -2.26 3.19 13.80
C TYR A 10 -2.22 2.68 15.26
N ASP A 11 -1.31 1.76 15.61
CA ASP A 11 -1.16 1.19 16.96
C ASP A 11 -2.49 0.64 17.53
N LEU A 12 -3.26 -0.06 16.69
CA LEU A 12 -4.55 -0.65 17.05
C LEU A 12 -4.41 -1.89 17.95
N LYS A 13 -3.22 -2.51 18.00
CA LYS A 13 -2.85 -3.66 18.86
C LYS A 13 -3.71 -4.92 18.73
N ALA A 14 -4.69 -4.92 17.82
CA ALA A 14 -5.67 -5.97 17.64
C ALA A 14 -5.80 -6.34 16.16
N PRO A 15 -5.32 -7.52 15.74
CA PRO A 15 -5.60 -8.07 14.41
C PRO A 15 -7.11 -8.22 14.24
N GLY A 16 -7.68 -7.63 13.17
CA GLY A 16 -9.12 -7.70 12.90
C GLY A 16 -9.96 -6.61 13.58
N PHE A 17 -9.33 -5.55 14.10
CA PHE A 17 -10.06 -4.37 14.56
C PHE A 17 -10.99 -3.85 13.46
N GLN A 18 -12.24 -3.55 13.82
CA GLN A 18 -13.25 -3.13 12.84
C GLN A 18 -12.87 -1.78 12.21
N ILE A 19 -12.75 -1.75 10.88
CA ILE A 19 -12.33 -0.55 10.14
C ILE A 19 -13.25 0.65 10.39
N ASP A 20 -14.54 0.42 10.65
CA ASP A 20 -15.52 1.48 10.92
C ASP A 20 -15.36 2.13 12.29
N LYS A 21 -14.61 1.50 13.20
CA LYS A 21 -14.30 2.05 14.52
C LYS A 21 -12.94 2.73 14.59
N VAL A 22 -12.17 2.70 13.50
CA VAL A 22 -10.82 3.29 13.46
C VAL A 22 -10.93 4.81 13.42
N GLN A 23 -10.18 5.47 14.29
CA GLN A 23 -9.98 6.92 14.25
C GLN A 23 -8.60 7.24 13.69
N THR A 24 -8.52 8.24 12.81
CA THR A 24 -7.25 8.72 12.27
C THR A 24 -6.44 9.41 13.38
N PRO A 25 -5.18 9.01 13.62
CA PRO A 25 -4.30 9.69 14.57
C PRO A 25 -4.02 11.15 14.16
N TYR A 26 -3.69 12.00 15.13
CA TYR A 26 -3.32 13.41 14.86
C TYR A 26 -2.12 13.53 13.91
N SER A 27 -1.12 12.65 14.07
CA SER A 27 -0.03 12.48 13.12
C SER A 27 -0.37 11.39 12.11
N ASP A 28 -1.12 11.74 11.07
CA ASP A 28 -1.47 10.79 10.00
C ASP A 28 -0.23 10.46 9.16
N LEU A 29 0.50 9.41 9.55
CA LEU A 29 1.65 8.88 8.81
C LEU A 29 1.27 8.43 7.39
N LEU A 30 0.02 8.02 7.18
CA LEU A 30 -0.47 7.61 5.88
C LEU A 30 -0.69 8.79 4.94
N ALA A 31 -0.86 10.02 5.44
CA ALA A 31 -1.01 11.20 4.60
C ALA A 31 0.16 11.37 3.62
N THR A 32 1.40 11.14 4.07
CA THR A 32 2.61 11.28 3.26
C THR A 32 2.74 10.22 2.17
N VAL A 33 2.16 9.03 2.38
CA VAL A 33 2.28 7.90 1.44
C VAL A 33 0.97 7.54 0.75
N ARG A 34 -0.13 8.24 1.03
CA ARG A 34 -1.48 7.96 0.53
C ARG A 34 -1.48 7.76 -0.97
N TYR A 35 -0.93 8.72 -1.72
CA TYR A 35 -0.89 8.65 -3.18
C TYR A 35 -0.16 7.37 -3.65
N SER A 36 1.04 7.11 -3.13
CA SER A 36 1.78 5.90 -3.48
C SER A 36 1.08 4.60 -3.06
N CYS A 37 0.43 4.57 -1.89
CA CYS A 37 -0.30 3.38 -1.43
C CYS A 37 -1.47 3.03 -2.36
N VAL A 38 -2.15 4.04 -2.91
CA VAL A 38 -3.31 3.83 -3.80
C VAL A 38 -2.88 3.50 -5.21
N PHE A 39 -1.89 4.21 -5.77
CA PHE A 39 -1.64 4.17 -7.22
C PHE A 39 -0.41 3.38 -7.67
N TRP A 40 0.44 2.85 -6.77
CA TRP A 40 1.69 2.20 -7.22
C TRP A 40 1.46 0.98 -8.12
N VAL A 41 0.37 0.22 -7.92
CA VAL A 41 0.02 -0.92 -8.79
C VAL A 41 -0.38 -0.45 -10.18
N ASP A 42 -1.12 0.66 -10.28
CA ASP A 42 -1.50 1.26 -11.56
C ASP A 42 -0.27 1.79 -12.30
N HIS A 43 0.60 2.52 -11.61
CA HIS A 43 1.87 2.98 -12.18
C HIS A 43 2.77 1.82 -12.64
N LEU A 44 2.80 0.71 -11.88
CA LEU A 44 3.53 -0.50 -12.28
C LEU A 44 2.95 -1.09 -13.56
N ARG A 45 1.62 -1.22 -13.66
CA ARG A 45 0.92 -1.72 -14.84
C ARG A 45 1.23 -0.87 -16.08
N ASP A 46 1.15 0.44 -15.95
CA ASP A 46 1.40 1.39 -17.04
C ASP A 46 2.87 1.33 -17.50
N SER A 47 3.81 1.18 -16.55
CA SER A 47 5.24 1.07 -16.84
C SER A 47 5.62 -0.23 -17.58
N ILE A 48 4.86 -1.31 -17.41
CA ILE A 48 5.09 -2.58 -18.13
C ILE A 48 4.69 -2.45 -19.62
N GLY A 49 3.72 -1.59 -19.92
CA GLY A 49 3.27 -1.31 -21.29
C GLY A 49 4.19 -0.35 -22.08
N ASP A 50 5.02 0.41 -21.37
CA ASP A 50 5.96 1.35 -21.96
C ASP A 50 7.27 0.65 -22.37
N LYS A 51 7.56 0.67 -23.68
CA LYS A 51 8.76 0.04 -24.26
C LYS A 51 10.04 0.86 -24.01
N ASP A 52 9.89 2.14 -23.69
CA ASP A 52 11.00 3.06 -23.48
C ASP A 52 11.34 3.21 -21.98
N ALA A 53 10.53 2.61 -21.09
CA ALA A 53 10.76 2.66 -19.65
C ALA A 53 12.01 1.85 -19.26
N PRO A 54 12.92 2.40 -18.43
CA PRO A 54 14.06 1.66 -17.91
C PRO A 54 13.58 0.57 -16.93
N GLN A 55 13.38 -0.64 -17.44
CA GLN A 55 12.87 -1.78 -16.68
C GLN A 55 13.88 -2.41 -15.70
N ARG A 56 15.14 -1.95 -15.70
CA ARG A 56 16.19 -2.55 -14.87
C ARG A 56 15.83 -2.47 -13.39
N ASN A 57 15.75 -3.64 -12.74
CA ASN A 57 15.51 -3.87 -11.31
C ASN A 57 14.08 -3.62 -10.82
N THR A 58 13.10 -3.39 -11.70
CA THR A 58 11.69 -3.23 -11.28
C THR A 58 11.13 -4.52 -10.69
N LEU A 59 11.39 -5.67 -11.33
CA LEU A 59 10.91 -6.97 -10.85
C LEU A 59 11.45 -7.30 -9.45
N GLU A 60 12.75 -7.13 -9.23
CA GLU A 60 13.40 -7.38 -7.94
C GLU A 60 12.86 -6.43 -6.85
N THR A 61 12.66 -5.16 -7.19
CA THR A 61 12.09 -4.17 -6.27
C THR A 61 10.66 -4.52 -5.87
N VAL A 62 9.82 -4.91 -6.84
CA VAL A 62 8.43 -5.33 -6.59
C VAL A 62 8.40 -6.62 -5.78
N GLN A 63 9.23 -7.61 -6.12
CA GLN A 63 9.33 -8.85 -5.36
C GLN A 63 9.72 -8.59 -3.90
N THR A 64 10.77 -7.80 -3.67
CA THR A 64 11.22 -7.42 -2.33
C THR A 64 10.11 -6.71 -1.56
N PHE A 65 9.39 -5.80 -2.23
CA PHE A 65 8.26 -5.11 -1.61
C PHE A 65 7.12 -6.07 -1.23
N VAL A 66 6.77 -7.01 -2.11
CA VAL A 66 5.70 -7.99 -1.83
C VAL A 66 6.10 -8.89 -0.67
N GLU A 67 7.31 -9.43 -0.67
CA GLU A 67 7.80 -10.32 0.39
C GLU A 67 7.85 -9.63 1.77
N GLN A 68 8.21 -8.35 1.82
CA GLN A 68 8.47 -7.65 3.08
C GLN A 68 7.33 -6.75 3.56
N LYS A 69 6.53 -6.20 2.64
CA LYS A 69 5.62 -5.07 2.92
C LYS A 69 4.19 -5.30 2.43
N TYR A 70 3.87 -6.39 1.74
CA TYR A 70 2.54 -6.61 1.18
C TYR A 70 1.41 -6.52 2.23
N LEU A 71 1.57 -7.18 3.38
CA LEU A 71 0.54 -7.13 4.43
C LEU A 71 0.40 -5.74 5.05
N TYR A 72 1.50 -5.01 5.22
CA TYR A 72 1.48 -3.64 5.76
C TYR A 72 0.87 -2.66 4.75
N TRP A 73 1.08 -2.91 3.46
CA TRP A 73 0.42 -2.18 2.40
C TRP A 73 -1.10 -2.44 2.41
N LEU A 74 -1.55 -3.69 2.51
CA LEU A 74 -2.98 -4.01 2.62
C LEU A 74 -3.62 -3.36 3.86
N GLU A 75 -2.93 -3.36 4.99
CA GLU A 75 -3.35 -2.64 6.20
C GLU A 75 -3.51 -1.14 5.91
N ALA A 76 -2.48 -0.50 5.34
CA ALA A 76 -2.51 0.91 5.00
C ALA A 76 -3.64 1.28 4.04
N VAL A 77 -3.87 0.49 2.99
CA VAL A 77 -4.95 0.73 2.02
C VAL A 77 -6.33 0.55 2.66
N SER A 78 -6.48 -0.41 3.58
CA SER A 78 -7.69 -0.58 4.38
C SER A 78 -7.96 0.64 5.26
N LEU A 79 -6.93 1.13 5.97
CA LEU A 79 -7.00 2.34 6.81
C LEU A 79 -7.32 3.61 6.00
N LEU A 80 -6.85 3.67 4.76
CA LEU A 80 -7.16 4.75 3.82
C LEU A 80 -8.58 4.65 3.23
N ARG A 81 -9.33 3.57 3.51
CA ARG A 81 -10.62 3.24 2.88
C ARG A 81 -10.54 3.26 1.35
N ALA A 82 -9.38 2.85 0.83
CA ALA A 82 -9.06 2.87 -0.59
C ALA A 82 -8.80 1.47 -1.12
N MET A 83 -9.31 0.44 -0.44
CA MET A 83 -9.24 -0.93 -0.95
C MET A 83 -9.88 -0.96 -2.33
N PRO A 84 -9.14 -1.42 -3.36
CA PRO A 84 -9.75 -1.70 -4.63
C PRO A 84 -10.93 -2.62 -4.35
N GLU A 85 -12.13 -2.23 -4.80
CA GLU A 85 -13.28 -3.13 -4.78
C GLU A 85 -12.80 -4.43 -5.37
N GLY A 86 -12.82 -5.51 -4.57
CA GLY A 86 -12.42 -6.82 -5.06
C GLY A 86 -13.24 -7.06 -6.31
N THR A 87 -12.59 -7.06 -7.47
CA THR A 87 -13.26 -7.23 -8.75
C THR A 87 -13.81 -8.65 -8.76
N TYR A 88 -15.02 -8.81 -8.23
CA TYR A 88 -15.90 -9.92 -8.54
C TYR A 88 -16.29 -9.73 -10.00
N GLN A 89 -15.49 -10.28 -10.90
CA GLN A 89 -15.84 -10.39 -12.31
C GLN A 89 -15.44 -11.77 -12.81
#